data_AF-A0A817AGW0-F1
#
_entry.id   AF-A0A817AGW0-F1
#
_cell.length_a   1.000
_cell.length_b   1.000
_cell.length_c   1.000
_cell.angle_alpha   90.00
_cell.angle_beta   90.00
_cell.angle_gamma   90.00
#
_symmetry.space_group_name_H-M   'P 1'
#
loop_
_entity.id
_entity.type
_entity.pdbx_description
1 polymer ?
#
loop_
_entity_poly.entity_id
_entity_poly.type
_entity_poly.pdbx_seq_one_letter_code
_entity_poly.pdbx_strand_id
1 'polypeptide(L)'
;MGTGILGRAVFQAYRQAIANASKTGVAQEAMQNAVRKAGKAINEQEARQILGVTEHTSWEEILQKYDKLFENNAKAGSFYLQSKVLRAKECLEVVYRSNGTPS
;
A
#
# COMPACT_ATOMS: atom_id res chain seq x y z
N MET A 1 -44.62 -13.05 21.68
CA MET A 1 -43.21 -13.10 22.13
C MET A 1 -42.37 -13.60 20.97
N GLY A 2 -41.49 -12.78 20.39
CA GLY A 2 -40.60 -13.28 19.34
C GLY A 2 -40.26 -12.27 18.24
N THR A 3 -39.37 -11.32 18.55
CA THR A 3 -38.65 -10.52 17.53
C THR A 3 -37.20 -10.17 17.94
N GLY A 4 -36.75 -10.55 19.14
CA GLY A 4 -35.46 -10.09 19.70
C GLY A 4 -34.26 -11.04 19.56
N ILE A 5 -34.41 -12.21 18.92
CA ILE A 5 -33.42 -13.29 19.02
C ILE A 5 -32.44 -13.31 17.82
N LEU A 6 -32.81 -12.79 16.65
CA LEU A 6 -31.91 -12.79 15.49
C LEU A 6 -30.75 -11.79 15.62
N GLY A 7 -30.97 -10.62 16.21
CA GLY A 7 -29.93 -9.57 16.30
C GLY A 7 -28.77 -9.90 17.25
N ARG A 8 -29.05 -10.61 18.35
CA ARG A 8 -28.03 -10.95 19.35
C ARG A 8 -27.06 -12.04 18.87
N ALA A 9 -27.54 -13.01 18.09
CA ALA A 9 -26.71 -14.08 17.56
C ALA A 9 -25.69 -13.54 16.54
N VAL A 10 -26.08 -12.59 15.68
CA VAL A 10 -25.15 -11.96 14.72
C VAL A 10 -24.09 -11.13 15.44
N PHE A 11 -24.48 -10.36 16.47
CA PHE A 11 -23.53 -9.57 17.26
C PHE A 11 -22.57 -10.45 18.06
N GLN A 12 -23.05 -11.57 18.63
CA GLN A 12 -22.20 -12.53 19.31
C GLN A 12 -21.24 -13.24 18.34
N ALA A 13 -21.72 -13.66 17.17
CA ALA A 13 -20.89 -14.25 16.13
C ALA A 13 -19.81 -13.26 15.63
N TYR A 14 -20.14 -11.98 15.49
CA TYR A 14 -19.18 -10.94 15.11
C TYR A 14 -18.09 -10.74 16.19
N ARG A 15 -18.48 -10.63 17.46
CA ARG A 15 -17.51 -10.55 18.58
C ARG A 15 -16.63 -11.80 18.67
N GLN A 16 -17.21 -12.97 18.39
CA GLN A 16 -16.50 -14.24 18.45
C GLN A 16 -15.57 -14.40 17.25
N ALA A 17 -15.93 -13.89 16.06
CA ALA A 17 -15.05 -13.81 14.90
C ALA A 17 -13.85 -12.89 15.16
N ILE A 18 -14.06 -11.72 15.80
CA ILE A 18 -12.96 -10.82 16.19
C ILE A 18 -12.05 -11.49 17.22
N ALA A 19 -12.63 -12.08 18.27
CA ALA A 19 -11.85 -12.75 19.31
C ALA A 19 -11.09 -13.98 18.78
N ASN A 20 -11.67 -14.70 17.82
CA ASN A 20 -11.01 -15.81 17.14
C ASN A 20 -9.89 -15.30 16.23
N ALA A 21 -10.09 -14.23 15.44
CA ALA A 21 -9.04 -13.66 14.60
C ALA A 21 -7.79 -13.23 15.39
N SER A 22 -7.97 -12.77 16.64
CA SER A 22 -6.87 -12.47 17.57
C SER A 22 -6.19 -13.72 18.13
N LYS A 23 -6.89 -14.85 18.26
CA LYS A 23 -6.39 -16.10 18.86
C LYS A 23 -5.84 -17.10 17.84
N THR A 24 -6.31 -17.08 16.60
CA THR A 24 -6.01 -18.10 15.57
C THR A 24 -4.78 -17.77 14.72
N GLY A 25 -3.96 -16.79 15.12
CA GLY A 25 -2.75 -16.43 14.37
C GLY A 25 -3.02 -15.61 13.12
N VAL A 26 -4.27 -15.32 12.76
CA VAL A 26 -4.62 -14.51 11.58
C VAL A 26 -4.10 -13.08 11.70
N ALA A 27 -4.07 -12.51 12.91
CA ALA A 27 -3.40 -11.23 13.17
C ALA A 27 -1.88 -11.30 12.93
N GLN A 28 -1.25 -12.41 13.33
CA GLN A 28 0.18 -12.63 13.13
C GLN A 28 0.51 -12.94 11.66
N GLU A 29 -0.33 -13.69 10.95
CA GLU A 29 -0.22 -13.94 9.51
C GLU A 29 -0.51 -12.68 8.70
N ALA A 30 -1.46 -11.85 9.10
CA ALA A 30 -1.70 -10.54 8.48
C ALA A 30 -0.51 -9.60 8.71
N MET A 31 0.06 -9.59 9.92
CA MET A 31 1.28 -8.85 10.24
C MET A 31 2.48 -9.38 9.45
N GLN A 32 2.70 -10.70 9.42
CA GLN A 32 3.78 -11.33 8.66
C GLN A 32 3.59 -11.15 7.15
N ASN A 33 2.37 -11.19 6.64
CA ASN A 33 2.07 -10.88 5.25
C ASN A 33 2.30 -9.40 4.96
N ALA A 34 1.93 -8.48 5.86
CA ALA A 34 2.24 -7.06 5.72
C ALA A 34 3.76 -6.82 5.74
N VAL A 35 4.50 -7.47 6.63
CA VAL A 35 5.97 -7.44 6.71
C VAL A 35 6.61 -8.07 5.47
N ARG A 36 6.08 -9.19 4.95
CA ARG A 36 6.53 -9.80 3.69
C ARG A 36 6.20 -8.92 2.47
N LYS A 37 5.06 -8.23 2.49
CA LYS A 37 4.69 -7.23 1.47
C LYS A 37 5.62 -6.03 1.53
N ALA A 38 6.01 -5.61 2.74
CA ALA A 38 7.03 -4.60 2.98
C ALA A 38 8.43 -5.10 2.55
N GLY A 39 8.74 -6.38 2.70
CA GLY A 39 9.96 -7.01 2.17
C GLY A 39 9.99 -7.16 0.65
N LYS A 40 8.81 -7.07 0.00
CA LYS A 40 8.66 -6.88 -1.46
C LYS A 40 8.45 -5.42 -1.84
N ALA A 41 8.56 -4.48 -0.89
CA ALA A 41 8.50 -3.07 -1.19
C ALA A 41 9.73 -2.71 -2.01
N ILE A 42 9.48 -1.91 -3.02
CA ILE A 42 10.50 -1.41 -3.93
C ILE A 42 11.37 -0.46 -3.11
N ASN A 43 12.69 -0.58 -3.23
CA ASN A 43 13.60 0.32 -2.53
C ASN A 43 13.73 1.66 -3.28
N GLU A 44 14.28 2.68 -2.63
CA GLU A 44 14.38 4.02 -3.22
C GLU A 44 15.16 4.03 -4.54
N GLN A 45 16.24 3.24 -4.62
CA GLN A 45 17.07 3.16 -5.83
C GLN A 45 16.28 2.59 -7.02
N GLU A 46 15.54 1.49 -6.82
CA GLU A 46 14.63 0.94 -7.82
C GLU A 46 13.54 1.94 -8.19
N ALA A 47 12.99 2.67 -7.23
CA ALA A 47 11.97 3.69 -7.49
C ALA A 47 12.47 4.79 -8.42
N ARG A 48 13.68 5.27 -8.16
CA ARG A 48 14.34 6.27 -9.00
C ARG A 48 14.62 5.73 -10.40
N GLN A 49 15.05 4.48 -10.51
CA GLN A 49 15.25 3.83 -11.81
C GLN A 49 13.96 3.67 -12.61
N ILE A 50 12.86 3.24 -11.96
CA ILE A 50 11.55 3.07 -12.62
C ILE A 50 11.03 4.40 -13.16
N LEU A 51 11.18 5.50 -12.40
CA LEU A 51 10.76 6.83 -12.84
C LEU A 51 11.81 7.55 -13.70
N GLY A 52 13.01 7.01 -13.83
CA GLY A 52 14.13 7.62 -14.55
C GLY A 52 14.56 8.96 -13.94
N VAL A 53 14.63 9.05 -12.62
CA VAL A 53 15.01 10.26 -11.86
C VAL A 53 16.30 10.05 -11.06
N THR A 54 16.91 11.15 -10.62
CA THR A 54 18.13 11.15 -9.79
C THR A 54 17.81 11.66 -8.38
N GLU A 55 18.80 11.60 -7.49
CA GLU A 55 18.65 12.08 -6.11
C GLU A 55 18.35 13.57 -5.99
N HIS A 56 18.77 14.33 -7.00
CA HIS A 56 18.63 15.79 -7.05
C HIS A 56 17.38 16.24 -7.80
N THR A 57 16.57 15.29 -8.30
CA THR A 57 15.34 15.63 -9.02
C THR A 57 14.32 16.20 -8.04
N SER A 58 13.71 17.33 -8.39
CA SER A 58 12.68 17.94 -7.54
C SER A 58 11.44 17.07 -7.45
N TRP A 59 10.66 17.24 -6.38
CA TRP A 59 9.40 16.52 -6.20
C TRP A 59 8.40 16.79 -7.34
N GLU A 60 8.37 18.03 -7.83
CA GLU A 60 7.52 18.44 -8.95
C GLU A 60 7.88 17.69 -10.24
N GLU A 61 9.17 17.57 -10.55
CA GLU A 61 9.64 16.80 -11.70
C GLU A 61 9.36 15.30 -11.56
N ILE A 62 9.46 14.75 -10.34
CA ILE A 62 9.10 13.35 -10.07
C ILE A 62 7.62 13.10 -10.39
N LEU A 63 6.72 14.00 -9.98
CA LEU A 63 5.29 13.91 -10.27
C LEU A 63 5.01 13.99 -11.78
N GLN A 64 5.64 14.92 -12.48
CA GLN A 64 5.49 15.05 -13.94
C GLN A 64 5.94 13.77 -14.68
N LYS A 65 7.06 13.15 -14.26
CA LYS A 65 7.52 11.89 -14.85
C LYS A 65 6.57 10.73 -14.51
N TYR A 66 6.09 10.68 -13.27
CA TYR A 66 5.09 9.70 -12.86
C TYR A 66 3.83 9.78 -13.72
N ASP A 67 3.22 10.96 -13.87
CA ASP A 67 1.98 11.13 -14.63
C ASP A 67 2.16 10.69 -16.09
N LYS A 68 3.24 11.13 -16.73
CA LYS A 68 3.56 10.72 -18.11
C LYS A 68 3.73 9.21 -18.25
N LEU A 69 4.47 8.57 -17.35
CA LEU A 69 4.68 7.12 -17.39
C LEU A 69 3.37 6.37 -17.10
N PHE A 70 2.59 6.83 -16.13
CA PHE A 70 1.35 6.18 -15.72
C PHE A 70 0.30 6.23 -16.83
N GLU A 71 0.12 7.40 -17.47
CA GLU A 71 -0.78 7.58 -18.62
C GLU A 71 -0.34 6.74 -19.83
N ASN A 72 0.95 6.75 -20.17
CA ASN A 72 1.45 5.98 -21.31
C ASN A 72 1.27 4.47 -21.08
N ASN A 73 1.52 3.98 -19.87
CA ASN A 73 1.28 2.59 -19.51
C ASN A 73 -0.22 2.24 -19.48
N ALA A 74 -1.09 3.19 -19.12
CA ALA A 74 -2.55 3.04 -19.20
C ALA A 74 -2.98 2.82 -20.64
N LYS A 75 -2.49 3.67 -21.56
CA LYS A 75 -2.78 3.59 -23.00
C LYS A 75 -2.25 2.30 -23.61
N ALA A 76 -1.09 1.82 -23.15
CA ALA A 76 -0.52 0.53 -23.55
C ALA A 76 -1.24 -0.69 -22.94
N GLY A 77 -2.11 -0.49 -21.93
CA GLY A 77 -2.90 -1.54 -21.29
C GLY A 77 -2.15 -2.45 -20.32
N SER A 78 -0.95 -2.06 -19.85
CA SER A 78 -0.16 -2.89 -18.94
C SER A 78 -0.38 -2.53 -17.47
N PHE A 79 -1.32 -3.25 -16.83
CA PHE A 79 -1.60 -3.08 -15.40
C PHE A 79 -0.37 -3.33 -14.50
N TYR A 80 0.49 -4.27 -14.89
CA TYR A 80 1.71 -4.56 -14.14
C TYR A 80 2.67 -3.36 -14.13
N LEU A 81 2.90 -2.74 -15.28
CA LEU A 81 3.77 -1.57 -15.39
C LEU A 81 3.19 -0.36 -14.66
N GLN A 82 1.87 -0.14 -14.76
CA GLN A 82 1.20 0.90 -13.98
C GLN A 82 1.35 0.68 -12.48
N SER A 83 1.18 -0.57 -12.01
CA SER A 83 1.36 -0.93 -10.60
C SER A 83 2.80 -0.69 -10.14
N LYS A 84 3.80 -0.93 -10.99
CA LYS A 84 5.21 -0.65 -10.68
C LYS A 84 5.51 0.84 -10.59
N VAL A 85 4.99 1.63 -11.53
CA VAL A 85 5.13 3.10 -11.54
C VAL A 85 4.46 3.73 -10.32
N LEU A 86 3.26 3.26 -9.96
CA LEU A 86 2.57 3.67 -8.73
C LEU A 86 3.40 3.38 -7.48
N ARG A 87 3.91 2.14 -7.35
CA ARG A 87 4.72 1.73 -6.20
C ARG A 87 6.02 2.53 -6.09
N ALA A 88 6.61 2.93 -7.21
CA ALA A 88 7.77 3.80 -7.20
C ALA A 88 7.45 5.20 -6.66
N LYS A 89 6.33 5.80 -7.07
CA LYS A 89 5.88 7.08 -6.51
C LYS A 89 5.60 6.98 -5.02
N GLU A 90 4.90 5.93 -4.58
CA GLU A 90 4.60 5.70 -3.15
C GLU A 90 5.88 5.58 -2.32
N CYS A 91 6.91 4.89 -2.83
CA CYS A 91 8.21 4.76 -2.17
C CYS A 91 8.91 6.12 -2.01
N LEU A 92 9.01 6.91 -3.09
CA LEU A 92 9.66 8.23 -3.03
C LEU A 92 8.89 9.24 -2.18
N GLU A 93 7.55 9.12 -2.10
CA GLU A 93 6.73 9.96 -1.22
C GLU A 93 7.07 9.74 0.26
N VAL A 94 7.32 8.49 0.67
CA VAL A 94 7.74 8.18 2.05
C VAL A 94 9.09 8.83 2.37
N VAL A 95 10.05 8.76 1.43
CA VAL A 95 11.36 9.38 1.61
C VAL A 95 11.25 10.90 1.67
N TYR A 96 10.52 11.52 0.74
CA TYR A 96 10.30 12.96 0.69
C TYR A 96 9.66 13.48 1.99
N ARG A 97 8.63 12.80 2.49
CA ARG A 97 7.96 13.18 3.75
C ARG A 97 8.85 12.99 4.97
N SER A 98 9.67 11.94 4.98
CA SER A 98 10.63 11.70 6.07
C SER A 98 11.69 12.81 6.13
N ASN A 99 12.17 13.29 4.98
CA ASN A 99 13.13 14.39 4.90
C ASN A 99 12.50 15.78 5.15
N GLY A 100 11.20 15.93 4.94
CA GLY A 100 10.45 17.17 5.17
C GLY A 100 9.96 17.38 6.60
N THR A 101 10.24 16.45 7.52
CA THR A 101 9.87 16.61 8.94
C THR A 101 11.09 17.13 9.71
N PRO A 102 11.18 18.43 10.04
CA PRO A 102 12.21 18.89 10.97
C PRO A 102 11.95 18.22 12.33
N SER A 103 12.99 17.61 12.91
CA SER A 103 13.01 17.22 14.32
C SER A 103 13.02 18.45 15.22
#